data_AF-A0A317SW23-F1
#
_entry.id   AF-A0A317SW23-F1
#
_cell.length_a   1.000
_cell.length_b   1.000
_cell.length_c   1.000
_cell.angle_alpha   90.00
_cell.angle_beta   90.00
_cell.angle_gamma   90.00
#
_symmetry.space_group_name_H-M   'P 1'
#
loop_
_entity.id
_entity.type
_entity.pdbx_description
1 polymer ?
#
loop_
_entity_poly.entity_id
_entity_poly.type
_entity_poly.pdbx_seq_one_letter_code
_entity_poly.pdbx_strand_id
1 'polypeptide(L)'
;MKTSLWQFAQRRAVLRNRTCQRCLTIPRKPTFNATAADGSWSTGRRKYSSGAKEEFEKPYYVTTPIFYVNADPHIGHLYTMVLADVLKRWQILLGREALLSTGTDEHGMKIQQAAAMVNTPPREFCDMIAHTFKNLATEANVSYDFFIRTSSPDHGQAVEYIWHRLQDSGSIYAGKHSGWYSVSDETFYPSSGVTSIVDAESGRKQQISIETQKVVEWTEERNYHFRLSAFAPQLLEFYRANPDWIVPRARYKEVIAAVESGLEDLSISRPRSRLHWGIPVPTDPTQTIYVWLDALMNYLTNTTYPLWLPPSPTSFWPADVHVIGKDILRFHAIYWPAFLLALNLPLPHRILTHAHWTMNHRKMSKSTGNAVNPFFALDRFGVDAMRFYLLHEGGIADDGDYDVRAVVERYKKGCADGLGNLAGRIRGRGFNLERAVKRSSELNMSQLPPADQAHYNLLRETPPLVAGKMKDLHPNLALKDIMNAVYE
;
A
#
# COMPACT_ATOMS: atom_id res chain seq x y z
N MET A 1 8.98 -34.87 21.76
CA MET A 1 10.11 -34.32 20.97
C MET A 1 9.67 -33.14 20.10
N LYS A 2 9.18 -32.04 20.71
CA LYS A 2 8.81 -30.79 20.02
C LYS A 2 9.19 -29.54 20.85
N THR A 3 10.33 -29.62 21.55
CA THR A 3 10.80 -28.57 22.47
C THR A 3 12.25 -28.15 22.23
N SER A 4 12.94 -28.67 21.21
CA SER A 4 14.38 -28.38 20.99
C SER A 4 14.70 -27.38 19.88
N LEU A 5 13.72 -26.89 19.10
CA LEU A 5 13.98 -25.94 18.00
C LEU A 5 13.97 -24.47 18.43
N TRP A 6 13.25 -24.13 19.50
CA TRP A 6 13.18 -22.75 20.03
C TRP A 6 14.44 -22.33 20.79
N GLN A 7 15.07 -23.24 21.53
CA GLN A 7 16.31 -22.96 22.27
C GLN A 7 17.55 -22.84 21.36
N PHE A 8 17.50 -23.38 20.13
CA PHE A 8 18.60 -23.28 19.18
C PHE A 8 18.66 -21.90 18.48
N ALA A 9 17.51 -21.24 18.30
CA ALA A 9 17.43 -19.91 17.67
C ALA A 9 17.96 -18.80 18.59
N GLN A 10 17.67 -18.85 19.90
CA GLN A 10 18.17 -17.85 20.86
C GLN A 10 19.70 -17.94 21.09
N ARG A 11 20.30 -19.14 21.03
CA ARG A 11 21.75 -19.30 21.22
C ARG A 11 22.59 -18.75 20.06
N ARG A 12 22.05 -18.66 18.83
CA ARG A 12 22.75 -18.04 17.68
C ARG A 12 22.70 -16.51 17.70
N ALA A 13 21.67 -15.90 18.29
CA ALA A 13 21.57 -14.44 18.42
C ALA A 13 22.58 -13.87 19.42
N VAL A 14 22.92 -14.62 20.49
CA VAL A 14 23.86 -14.18 21.53
C VAL A 14 25.34 -14.27 21.08
N LEU A 15 25.66 -15.13 20.11
CA LEU A 15 27.04 -15.36 19.65
C LEU A 15 27.54 -14.39 18.56
N ARG A 16 26.68 -13.51 18.01
CA ARG A 16 27.10 -12.47 17.05
C ARG A 16 27.47 -11.12 17.69
N ASN A 17 27.30 -10.96 19.01
CA ASN A 17 27.48 -9.68 19.70
C ASN A 17 28.79 -9.56 20.51
N ARG A 18 29.84 -10.32 20.15
CA ARG A 18 31.17 -10.18 20.75
C ARG A 18 32.24 -10.01 19.68
N THR A 19 32.44 -8.78 19.22
CA THR A 19 33.76 -8.29 18.75
C THR A 19 33.78 -6.76 18.63
N CYS A 20 34.81 -6.18 19.28
CA CYS A 20 35.39 -4.85 19.08
C CYS A 20 34.65 -3.59 19.59
N GLN A 21 34.59 -3.44 20.92
CA GLN A 21 34.68 -2.11 21.55
C GLN A 21 36.14 -1.64 21.54
N ARG A 22 36.51 -0.77 20.60
CA ARG A 22 37.56 0.26 20.75
C ARG A 22 37.60 1.14 19.50
N CYS A 23 37.73 2.45 19.74
CA CYS A 23 37.85 3.55 18.78
C CYS A 23 36.54 4.03 18.14
N LEU A 24 35.85 4.96 18.79
CA LEU A 24 35.17 6.11 18.15
C LEU A 24 35.01 7.22 19.20
N THR A 25 36.04 8.07 19.30
CA THR A 25 36.02 9.34 20.04
C THR A 25 35.19 10.38 19.27
N ILE A 26 34.17 10.93 19.92
CA ILE A 26 33.31 12.01 19.41
C ILE A 26 34.00 13.36 19.66
N PRO A 27 34.23 14.23 18.64
CA PRO A 27 34.67 15.60 18.90
C PRO A 27 33.48 16.46 19.34
N ARG A 28 33.69 17.24 20.42
CA ARG A 28 32.75 18.21 20.98
C ARG A 28 32.47 19.37 20.01
N LYS A 29 31.21 19.85 20.01
CA LYS A 29 30.77 21.09 19.34
C LYS A 29 31.54 22.31 19.89
N PRO A 30 31.89 23.32 19.06
CA PRO A 30 32.48 24.56 19.55
C PRO A 30 31.40 25.47 20.16
N THR A 31 31.68 25.96 21.36
CA THR A 31 30.95 27.02 22.06
C THR A 31 31.33 28.38 21.48
N PHE A 32 30.34 29.16 21.03
CA PHE A 32 30.54 30.56 20.65
C PHE A 32 30.55 31.44 21.90
N ASN A 33 31.68 32.11 22.16
CA ASN A 33 31.78 33.20 23.13
C ASN A 33 31.27 34.50 22.49
N ALA A 34 30.31 35.15 23.14
CA ALA A 34 29.89 36.50 22.81
C ALA A 34 30.83 37.50 23.48
N THR A 35 31.52 38.32 22.67
CA THR A 35 32.17 39.56 23.12
C THR A 35 31.53 40.72 22.39
N ALA A 36 30.95 41.63 23.17
CA ALA A 36 30.42 42.90 22.71
C ALA A 36 31.56 43.84 22.30
N ALA A 37 31.40 44.54 21.18
CA ALA A 37 32.15 45.73 20.84
C ALA A 37 31.26 46.68 20.04
N ASP A 38 31.16 47.91 20.54
CA ASP A 38 30.48 49.05 19.93
C ASP A 38 31.11 49.45 18.59
N GLY A 39 30.28 49.87 17.64
CA GLY A 39 30.74 50.41 16.36
C GLY A 39 29.61 50.96 15.51
N SER A 40 29.66 52.26 15.25
CA SER A 40 28.65 53.12 14.63
C SER A 40 28.23 52.76 13.19
N TRP A 41 26.98 53.09 12.90
CA TRP A 41 26.26 53.01 11.63
C TRP A 41 26.98 53.62 10.42
N SER A 42 27.01 52.88 9.30
CA SER A 42 27.14 53.44 7.95
C SER A 42 26.10 52.79 7.03
N THR A 43 25.18 53.61 6.52
CA THR A 43 24.07 53.23 5.63
C THR A 43 24.57 52.86 4.23
N GLY A 44 24.69 51.56 3.95
CA GLY A 44 24.85 51.03 2.59
C GLY A 44 23.59 50.30 2.16
N ARG A 45 22.79 50.91 1.27
CA ARG A 45 21.65 50.26 0.59
C ARG A 45 22.15 49.05 -0.20
N ARG A 46 22.05 47.84 0.37
CA ARG A 46 22.03 46.60 -0.43
C ARG A 46 20.64 46.45 -1.03
N LYS A 47 20.56 46.53 -2.35
CA LYS A 47 19.40 46.09 -3.12
C LYS A 47 19.18 44.61 -2.80
N TYR A 48 18.16 44.30 -2.01
CA TYR A 48 17.61 42.95 -1.96
C TYR A 48 17.01 42.69 -3.34
N SER A 49 17.66 41.86 -4.14
CA SER A 49 16.96 41.23 -5.26
C SER A 49 15.79 40.48 -4.65
N SER A 50 14.58 40.83 -5.07
CA SER A 50 13.36 40.08 -4.77
C SER A 50 13.61 38.62 -5.10
N GLY A 51 13.78 37.79 -4.07
CA GLY A 51 13.90 36.35 -4.22
C GLY A 51 12.70 35.85 -5.00
N ALA A 52 12.96 35.00 -5.98
CA ALA A 52 11.93 34.15 -6.56
C ALA A 52 11.16 33.52 -5.39
N LYS A 53 9.83 33.63 -5.40
CA LYS A 53 9.00 32.83 -4.51
C LYS A 53 9.34 31.38 -4.84
N GLU A 54 10.03 30.68 -3.94
CA GLU A 54 10.08 29.22 -4.00
C GLU A 54 8.62 28.75 -3.90
N GLU A 55 8.08 28.34 -5.04
CA GLU A 55 6.76 27.74 -5.12
C GLU A 55 6.90 26.36 -4.45
N PHE A 56 6.42 26.24 -3.20
CA PHE A 56 6.47 24.98 -2.47
C PHE A 56 5.63 23.94 -3.21
N GLU A 57 6.29 23.01 -3.89
CA GLU A 57 5.63 21.90 -4.57
C GLU A 57 5.13 20.88 -3.52
N LYS A 58 3.86 20.47 -3.61
CA LYS A 58 3.28 19.45 -2.71
C LYS A 58 4.13 18.18 -2.76
N PRO A 59 4.59 17.63 -1.61
CA PRO A 59 5.25 16.34 -1.58
C PRO A 59 4.38 15.26 -2.26
N TYR A 60 5.04 14.36 -3.00
CA TYR A 60 4.39 13.22 -3.63
C TYR A 60 3.98 12.22 -2.55
N TYR A 61 2.68 11.95 -2.43
CA TYR A 61 2.18 11.02 -1.43
C TYR A 61 1.66 9.74 -2.09
N VAL A 62 2.32 8.62 -1.79
CA VAL A 62 1.94 7.29 -2.26
C VAL A 62 1.59 6.40 -1.07
N THR A 63 0.60 5.52 -1.25
CA THR A 63 0.21 4.57 -0.20
C THR A 63 0.17 3.15 -0.72
N THR A 64 0.46 2.19 0.16
CA THR A 64 -0.07 0.83 0.03
C THR A 64 -1.47 0.77 0.68
N PRO A 65 -2.20 -0.34 0.57
CA PRO A 65 -3.25 -0.64 1.53
C PRO A 65 -2.62 -0.88 2.90
N ILE A 66 -3.45 -0.83 3.93
CA ILE A 66 -3.11 -1.43 5.21
C ILE A 66 -3.50 -2.92 5.19
N PHE A 67 -2.62 -3.79 5.69
CA PHE A 67 -2.77 -5.24 5.54
C PHE A 67 -3.49 -5.86 6.73
N TYR A 68 -4.47 -6.72 6.49
CA TYR A 68 -5.16 -7.46 7.54
C TYR A 68 -4.18 -8.34 8.32
N VAL A 69 -4.23 -8.26 9.64
CA VAL A 69 -3.32 -9.01 10.54
C VAL A 69 -3.86 -10.37 10.97
N ASN A 70 -4.82 -10.95 10.24
CA ASN A 70 -5.34 -12.28 10.55
C ASN A 70 -4.37 -13.43 10.19
N ALA A 71 -3.30 -13.13 9.45
CA ALA A 71 -2.28 -14.08 9.03
C ALA A 71 -0.92 -13.42 8.78
N ASP A 72 0.14 -14.25 8.74
CA ASP A 72 1.48 -13.84 8.33
C ASP A 72 1.50 -13.32 6.88
N PRO A 73 2.43 -12.40 6.55
CA PRO A 73 2.51 -11.85 5.21
C PRO A 73 2.96 -12.87 4.17
N HIS A 74 2.47 -12.70 2.94
CA HIS A 74 2.86 -13.48 1.76
C HIS A 74 3.42 -12.57 0.65
N ILE A 75 3.93 -13.17 -0.44
CA ILE A 75 4.53 -12.44 -1.56
C ILE A 75 3.64 -11.34 -2.17
N GLY A 76 2.31 -11.50 -2.14
CA GLY A 76 1.37 -10.45 -2.56
C GLY A 76 1.51 -9.14 -1.78
N HIS A 77 1.68 -9.18 -0.45
CA HIS A 77 1.91 -7.97 0.34
C HIS A 77 3.26 -7.33 0.02
N LEU A 78 4.29 -8.16 -0.14
CA LEU A 78 5.62 -7.71 -0.56
C LEU A 78 5.55 -6.99 -1.91
N TYR A 79 4.83 -7.54 -2.88
CA TYR A 79 4.69 -6.94 -4.21
C TYR A 79 4.06 -5.54 -4.14
N THR A 80 2.97 -5.37 -3.38
CA THR A 80 2.33 -4.06 -3.20
C THR A 80 3.28 -3.05 -2.55
N MET A 81 4.04 -3.45 -1.53
CA MET A 81 5.05 -2.60 -0.89
C MET A 81 6.16 -2.20 -1.87
N VAL A 82 6.65 -3.14 -2.68
CA VAL A 82 7.71 -2.89 -3.67
C VAL A 82 7.22 -1.92 -4.76
N LEU A 83 6.01 -2.09 -5.28
CA LEU A 83 5.44 -1.17 -6.27
C LEU A 83 5.36 0.27 -5.73
N ALA A 84 4.81 0.45 -4.52
CA ALA A 84 4.68 1.76 -3.91
C ALA A 84 6.04 2.41 -3.61
N ASP A 85 7.01 1.63 -3.13
CA ASP A 85 8.39 2.08 -2.88
C ASP A 85 9.12 2.48 -4.17
N VAL A 86 8.92 1.74 -5.27
CA VAL A 86 9.48 2.09 -6.59
C VAL A 86 8.93 3.44 -7.08
N LEU A 87 7.63 3.67 -6.92
CA LEU A 87 7.02 4.96 -7.29
C LEU A 87 7.54 6.11 -6.41
N LYS A 88 7.68 5.90 -5.09
CA LYS A 88 8.31 6.89 -4.19
C LYS A 88 9.74 7.21 -4.64
N ARG A 89 10.57 6.17 -4.82
CA ARG A 89 11.99 6.32 -5.16
C ARG A 89 12.18 6.99 -6.53
N TRP A 90 11.27 6.77 -7.47
CA TRP A 90 11.27 7.48 -8.75
C TRP A 90 11.06 8.99 -8.59
N GLN A 91 10.15 9.41 -7.70
CA GLN A 91 9.92 10.84 -7.45
C GLN A 91 11.11 11.49 -6.75
N ILE A 92 11.73 10.79 -5.80
CA ILE A 92 13.00 11.23 -5.17
C ILE A 92 14.11 11.35 -6.23
N LEU A 93 14.22 10.39 -7.16
CA LEU A 93 15.18 10.45 -8.26
C LEU A 93 14.98 11.68 -9.15
N LEU A 94 13.74 12.12 -9.32
CA LEU A 94 13.38 13.36 -10.04
C LEU A 94 13.55 14.63 -9.20
N GLY A 95 13.96 14.53 -7.93
CA GLY A 95 14.19 15.66 -7.04
C GLY A 95 12.94 16.15 -6.29
N ARG A 96 11.80 15.45 -6.38
CA ARG A 96 10.57 15.78 -5.64
C ARG A 96 10.56 15.08 -4.28
N GLU A 97 10.20 15.81 -3.22
CA GLU A 97 9.95 15.20 -1.91
C GLU A 97 8.82 14.16 -2.04
N ALA A 98 9.01 12.97 -1.47
CA ALA A 98 8.04 11.89 -1.59
C ALA A 98 7.89 11.10 -0.30
N LEU A 99 6.64 10.81 0.04
CA LEU A 99 6.23 10.12 1.26
C LEU A 99 5.46 8.84 0.89
N LEU A 100 5.76 7.75 1.59
CA LEU A 100 5.12 6.45 1.47
C LEU A 100 4.49 6.06 2.81
N SER A 101 3.18 5.85 2.78
CA SER A 101 2.43 5.25 3.88
C SER A 101 2.13 3.77 3.63
N THR A 102 2.43 2.94 4.61
CA THR A 102 2.01 1.52 4.69
C THR A 102 1.49 1.22 6.09
N GLY A 103 1.00 0.00 6.35
CA GLY A 103 0.54 -0.33 7.69
C GLY A 103 -0.32 -1.58 7.79
N THR A 104 -1.05 -1.69 8.89
CA THR A 104 -1.87 -2.84 9.24
C THR A 104 -3.31 -2.45 9.61
N ASP A 105 -4.25 -3.22 9.05
CA ASP A 105 -5.67 -3.21 9.42
C ASP A 105 -5.88 -4.22 10.54
N GLU A 106 -6.24 -3.71 11.71
CA GLU A 106 -6.18 -4.42 12.97
C GLU A 106 -7.53 -4.65 13.62
N HIS A 107 -8.64 -4.23 13.03
CA HIS A 107 -9.98 -4.41 13.61
C HIS A 107 -10.85 -5.36 12.79
N GLY A 108 -11.97 -5.80 13.38
CA GLY A 108 -12.97 -6.61 12.69
C GLY A 108 -13.00 -8.08 13.10
N MET A 109 -14.06 -8.76 12.64
CA MET A 109 -14.42 -10.10 13.10
C MET A 109 -13.34 -11.14 12.80
N LYS A 110 -12.73 -11.07 11.62
CA LYS A 110 -11.68 -12.03 11.20
C LYS A 110 -10.49 -12.04 12.16
N ILE A 111 -10.14 -10.88 12.71
CA ILE A 111 -9.02 -10.74 13.66
C ILE A 111 -9.44 -11.21 15.04
N GLN A 112 -10.64 -10.83 15.48
CA GLN A 112 -11.23 -11.33 16.73
C GLN A 112 -11.25 -12.87 16.76
N GLN A 113 -11.71 -13.51 15.69
CA GLN A 113 -11.73 -14.96 15.54
C GLN A 113 -10.31 -15.56 15.49
N ALA A 114 -9.40 -14.99 14.69
CA ALA A 114 -8.03 -15.49 14.59
C ALA A 114 -7.30 -15.44 15.94
N ALA A 115 -7.46 -14.35 16.70
CA ALA A 115 -6.90 -14.19 18.03
C ALA A 115 -7.50 -15.20 19.03
N ALA A 116 -8.81 -15.42 18.98
CA ALA A 116 -9.50 -16.42 19.81
C ALA A 116 -9.03 -17.86 19.52
N MET A 117 -8.83 -18.22 18.24
CA MET A 117 -8.33 -19.55 17.85
C MET A 117 -6.95 -19.89 18.45
N VAL A 118 -6.13 -18.87 18.72
CA VAL A 118 -4.81 -19.03 19.36
C VAL A 118 -4.81 -18.60 20.83
N ASN A 119 -5.98 -18.40 21.45
CA ASN A 119 -6.16 -17.99 22.84
C ASN A 119 -5.32 -16.78 23.25
N THR A 120 -5.20 -15.78 22.37
CA THR A 120 -4.43 -14.55 22.61
C THR A 120 -5.36 -13.34 22.55
N PRO A 121 -5.23 -12.33 23.42
CA PRO A 121 -6.00 -11.10 23.30
C PRO A 121 -5.80 -10.45 21.92
N PRO A 122 -6.85 -9.91 21.27
CA PRO A 122 -6.73 -9.34 19.92
C PRO A 122 -5.64 -8.28 19.77
N ARG A 123 -5.45 -7.42 20.78
CA ARG A 123 -4.39 -6.40 20.77
C ARG A 123 -3.00 -7.02 20.66
N GLU A 124 -2.69 -8.00 21.50
CA GLU A 124 -1.40 -8.69 21.51
C GLU A 124 -1.18 -9.48 20.22
N PHE A 125 -2.24 -10.11 19.70
CA PHE A 125 -2.22 -10.78 18.41
C PHE A 125 -1.86 -9.81 17.27
N CYS A 126 -2.53 -8.65 17.22
CA CYS A 126 -2.22 -7.60 16.26
C CYS A 126 -0.80 -7.05 16.43
N ASP A 127 -0.33 -6.82 17.66
CA ASP A 127 1.02 -6.33 17.94
C ASP A 127 2.10 -7.26 17.35
N MET A 128 1.95 -8.57 17.52
CA MET A 128 2.87 -9.58 16.97
C MET A 128 2.90 -9.56 15.43
N ILE A 129 1.73 -9.61 14.79
CA ILE A 129 1.66 -9.70 13.33
C ILE A 129 2.06 -8.38 12.68
N ALA A 130 1.69 -7.23 13.27
CA ALA A 130 2.14 -5.92 12.81
C ALA A 130 3.67 -5.79 12.87
N HIS A 131 4.31 -6.33 13.90
CA HIS A 131 5.78 -6.42 13.96
C HIS A 131 6.35 -7.27 12.82
N THR A 132 5.70 -8.39 12.46
CA THR A 132 6.09 -9.21 11.29
C THR A 132 5.98 -8.42 9.98
N PHE A 133 4.93 -7.62 9.77
CA PHE A 133 4.81 -6.76 8.58
C PHE A 133 5.86 -5.64 8.55
N LYS A 134 6.17 -5.02 9.70
CA LYS A 134 7.28 -4.05 9.81
C LYS A 134 8.62 -4.69 9.43
N ASN A 135 8.89 -5.87 9.97
CA ASN A 135 10.10 -6.63 9.65
C ASN A 135 10.17 -6.97 8.17
N LEU A 136 9.05 -7.38 7.54
CA LEU A 136 9.03 -7.64 6.10
C LEU A 136 9.43 -6.39 5.31
N ALA A 137 8.88 -5.22 5.64
CA ALA A 137 9.22 -3.98 4.96
C ALA A 137 10.72 -3.65 5.13
N THR A 138 11.29 -3.86 6.32
CA THR A 138 12.72 -3.69 6.59
C THR A 138 13.58 -4.66 5.77
N GLU A 139 13.30 -5.96 5.82
CA GLU A 139 14.04 -6.99 5.06
C GLU A 139 13.93 -6.79 3.54
N ALA A 140 12.81 -6.24 3.06
CA ALA A 140 12.59 -5.90 1.67
C ALA A 140 13.19 -4.55 1.22
N ASN A 141 13.87 -3.83 2.12
CA ASN A 141 14.43 -2.49 1.89
C ASN A 141 13.38 -1.49 1.36
N VAL A 142 12.16 -1.55 1.91
CA VAL A 142 11.07 -0.63 1.61
C VAL A 142 11.28 0.65 2.42
N SER A 143 11.39 1.79 1.74
CA SER A 143 11.58 3.10 2.35
C SER A 143 10.23 3.76 2.63
N TYR A 144 9.48 3.25 3.62
CA TYR A 144 8.24 3.90 4.07
C TYR A 144 8.54 4.99 5.10
N ASP A 145 7.69 6.01 5.17
CA ASP A 145 7.79 7.11 6.15
C ASP A 145 6.79 6.92 7.29
N PHE A 146 5.64 6.31 6.98
CA PHE A 146 4.59 6.02 7.95
C PHE A 146 4.25 4.53 7.94
N PHE A 147 4.23 3.93 9.13
CA PHE A 147 3.65 2.61 9.36
C PHE A 147 2.46 2.76 10.31
N ILE A 148 1.28 2.91 9.73
CA ILE A 148 0.05 3.11 10.50
C ILE A 148 -0.51 1.79 11.02
N ARG A 149 -1.15 1.86 12.19
CA ARG A 149 -1.90 0.75 12.79
C ARG A 149 -3.28 1.30 13.14
N THR A 150 -4.36 0.65 12.70
CA THR A 150 -5.70 1.14 13.00
C THR A 150 -6.04 1.05 14.49
N SER A 151 -5.33 0.21 15.25
CA SER A 151 -5.43 0.17 16.73
C SER A 151 -4.69 1.32 17.45
N SER A 152 -4.03 2.23 16.73
CA SER A 152 -3.37 3.38 17.34
C SER A 152 -4.39 4.40 17.87
N PRO A 153 -4.11 5.06 19.02
CA PRO A 153 -5.03 6.07 19.57
C PRO A 153 -5.31 7.22 18.60
N ASP A 154 -4.29 7.71 17.91
CA ASP A 154 -4.41 8.84 16.97
C ASP A 154 -5.35 8.50 15.80
N HIS A 155 -5.30 7.27 15.30
CA HIS A 155 -6.23 6.81 14.28
C HIS A 155 -7.66 6.69 14.81
N GLY A 156 -7.83 6.13 16.02
CA GLY A 156 -9.13 6.06 16.69
C GLY A 156 -9.80 7.43 16.82
N GLN A 157 -9.05 8.44 17.25
CA GLN A 157 -9.53 9.82 17.36
C GLN A 157 -9.88 10.43 16.00
N ALA A 158 -9.09 10.16 14.96
CA ALA A 158 -9.39 10.63 13.61
C ALA A 158 -10.71 10.02 13.08
N VAL A 159 -10.91 8.71 13.27
CA VAL A 159 -12.14 8.01 12.86
C VAL A 159 -13.36 8.50 13.64
N GLU A 160 -13.23 8.73 14.95
CA GLU A 160 -14.29 9.33 15.78
C GLU A 160 -14.67 10.72 15.29
N TYR A 161 -13.69 11.57 14.99
CA TYR A 161 -13.94 12.89 14.42
C TYR A 161 -14.67 12.81 13.06
N ILE A 162 -14.23 11.90 12.19
CA ILE A 162 -14.87 11.65 10.88
C ILE A 162 -16.31 11.20 11.04
N TRP A 163 -16.57 10.32 12.01
CA TRP A 163 -17.93 9.86 12.29
C TRP A 163 -18.86 11.03 12.62
N HIS A 164 -18.43 11.93 13.52
CA HIS A 164 -19.20 13.13 13.84
C HIS A 164 -19.44 14.01 12.62
N ARG A 165 -18.42 14.25 11.79
CA ARG A 165 -18.55 15.05 10.56
C ARG A 165 -19.56 14.46 9.58
N LEU A 166 -19.57 13.14 9.42
CA LEU A 166 -20.52 12.44 8.54
C LEU A 166 -21.95 12.44 9.12
N GLN A 167 -22.09 12.42 10.44
CA GLN A 167 -23.37 12.56 11.13
C GLN A 167 -23.92 13.98 10.99
N ASP A 168 -23.09 15.00 11.24
CA ASP A 168 -23.44 16.43 11.15
C ASP A 168 -23.85 16.82 9.72
N SER A 169 -23.23 16.22 8.70
CA SER A 169 -23.60 16.45 7.30
C SER A 169 -24.87 15.71 6.87
N GLY A 170 -25.49 14.92 7.75
CA GLY A 170 -26.67 14.10 7.45
C GLY A 170 -26.38 12.91 6.54
N SER A 171 -25.10 12.57 6.32
CA SER A 171 -24.66 11.49 5.45
C SER A 171 -24.82 10.11 6.09
N ILE A 172 -25.01 10.05 7.41
CA ILE A 172 -25.26 8.83 8.18
C ILE A 172 -26.66 8.86 8.77
N TYR A 173 -27.36 7.72 8.75
CA TYR A 173 -28.62 7.52 9.45
C TYR A 173 -28.68 6.14 10.11
N ALA A 174 -29.49 5.98 11.15
CA ALA A 174 -29.76 4.66 11.72
C ALA A 174 -30.85 3.96 10.89
N GLY A 175 -30.60 2.71 10.51
CA GLY A 175 -31.52 1.86 9.75
C GLY A 175 -31.60 0.46 10.35
N LYS A 176 -32.57 -0.32 9.88
CA LYS A 176 -32.61 -1.75 10.13
C LYS A 176 -31.93 -2.48 8.98
N HIS A 177 -30.99 -3.36 9.30
CA HIS A 177 -30.45 -4.34 8.38
C HIS A 177 -31.09 -5.68 8.69
N SER A 178 -31.93 -6.16 7.77
CA SER A 178 -32.67 -7.42 7.93
C SER A 178 -32.20 -8.43 6.87
N GLY A 179 -31.95 -9.66 7.29
CA GLY A 179 -31.54 -10.72 6.37
C GLY A 179 -31.39 -12.08 7.03
N TRP A 180 -31.27 -13.13 6.20
CA TRP A 180 -30.98 -14.48 6.67
C TRP A 180 -29.54 -14.56 7.14
N TYR A 181 -29.31 -14.92 8.39
CA TYR A 181 -28.00 -14.97 9.01
C TYR A 181 -27.72 -16.37 9.55
N SER A 182 -26.60 -16.97 9.14
CA SER A 182 -26.09 -18.20 9.75
C SER A 182 -25.21 -17.80 10.93
N VAL A 183 -25.59 -18.22 12.14
CA VAL A 183 -24.72 -18.08 13.32
C VAL A 183 -23.47 -18.95 13.17
N SER A 184 -23.61 -20.11 12.52
CA SER A 184 -22.50 -21.06 12.33
C SER A 184 -21.46 -20.57 11.30
N ASP A 185 -21.92 -19.93 10.23
CA ASP A 185 -21.03 -19.37 9.18
C ASP A 185 -20.71 -17.89 9.42
N GLU A 186 -21.31 -17.32 10.47
CA GLU A 186 -21.32 -15.90 10.79
C GLU A 186 -21.61 -14.96 9.60
N THR A 187 -22.47 -15.39 8.67
CA THR A 187 -22.66 -14.75 7.37
C THR A 187 -24.13 -14.47 7.05
N PHE A 188 -24.40 -13.31 6.45
CA PHE A 188 -25.71 -13.02 5.86
C PHE A 188 -25.81 -13.65 4.47
N TYR A 189 -26.88 -14.39 4.24
CA TYR A 189 -27.23 -14.97 2.95
C TYR A 189 -28.31 -14.14 2.27
N PRO A 190 -28.18 -13.87 0.95
CA PRO A 190 -29.29 -13.33 0.20
C PRO A 190 -30.42 -14.35 0.19
N SER A 191 -31.67 -13.89 0.03
CA SER A 191 -32.83 -14.79 -0.01
C SER A 191 -32.72 -15.89 -1.08
N SER A 192 -31.99 -15.62 -2.18
CA SER A 192 -31.70 -16.61 -3.24
C SER A 192 -30.70 -17.70 -2.82
N GLY A 193 -29.93 -17.49 -1.76
CA GLY A 193 -28.93 -18.42 -1.23
C GLY A 193 -29.43 -19.29 -0.07
N VAL A 194 -30.73 -19.24 0.22
CA VAL A 194 -31.37 -19.93 1.36
C VAL A 194 -32.45 -20.88 0.85
N THR A 195 -32.53 -22.06 1.45
CA THR A 195 -33.59 -23.05 1.15
C THR A 195 -34.20 -23.61 2.42
N SER A 196 -35.43 -24.10 2.32
CA SER A 196 -36.14 -24.73 3.44
C SER A 196 -35.93 -26.24 3.44
N ILE A 197 -35.47 -26.79 4.56
CA ILE A 197 -35.46 -28.23 4.80
C ILE A 197 -36.39 -28.61 5.95
N VAL A 198 -36.81 -29.86 6.01
CA VAL A 198 -37.46 -30.45 7.18
C VAL A 198 -36.39 -31.24 7.91
N ASP A 199 -36.08 -30.82 9.14
CA ASP A 199 -35.13 -31.53 9.98
C ASP A 199 -35.67 -32.94 10.30
N ALA A 200 -34.89 -33.97 9.99
CA ALA A 200 -35.34 -35.36 10.04
C ALA A 200 -35.54 -35.86 11.48
N GLU A 201 -34.87 -35.26 12.46
CA GLU A 201 -34.97 -35.64 13.88
C GLU A 201 -36.10 -34.90 14.62
N SER A 202 -36.29 -33.60 14.36
CA SER A 202 -37.29 -32.77 15.06
C SER A 202 -38.60 -32.58 14.28
N GLY A 203 -38.63 -32.92 12.99
CA GLY A 203 -39.78 -32.71 12.11
C GLY A 203 -40.09 -31.23 11.83
N ARG A 204 -39.22 -30.30 12.25
CA ARG A 204 -39.43 -28.86 12.11
C ARG A 204 -38.87 -28.36 10.77
N LYS A 205 -39.59 -27.43 10.14
CA LYS A 205 -39.07 -26.68 8.99
C LYS A 205 -37.99 -25.71 9.47
N GLN A 206 -36.81 -25.80 8.88
CA GLN A 206 -35.68 -24.91 9.13
C GLN A 206 -35.20 -24.31 7.81
N GLN A 207 -34.70 -23.08 7.86
CA GLN A 207 -34.01 -22.48 6.71
C GLN A 207 -32.52 -22.81 6.84
N ILE A 208 -31.90 -23.22 5.74
CA ILE A 208 -30.47 -23.47 5.66
C ILE A 208 -29.86 -22.71 4.48
N SER A 209 -28.58 -22.38 4.60
CA SER A 209 -27.76 -21.95 3.47
C SER A 209 -27.66 -23.08 2.44
N ILE A 210 -27.90 -22.76 1.16
CA ILE A 210 -27.71 -23.71 0.06
C ILE A 210 -26.23 -24.14 -0.02
N GLU A 211 -25.32 -23.20 0.23
CA GLU A 211 -23.87 -23.40 0.08
C GLU A 211 -23.29 -24.27 1.20
N THR A 212 -23.60 -23.95 2.46
CA THR A 212 -22.94 -24.56 3.63
C THR A 212 -23.82 -25.60 4.33
N GLN A 213 -25.10 -25.68 3.94
CA GLN A 213 -26.11 -26.52 4.58
C GLN A 213 -26.27 -26.22 6.08
N LYS A 214 -25.84 -25.04 6.55
CA LYS A 214 -26.00 -24.60 7.93
C LYS A 214 -27.30 -23.82 8.11
N VAL A 215 -27.87 -23.91 9.31
CA VAL A 215 -29.09 -23.21 9.69
C VAL A 215 -28.88 -21.70 9.59
N VAL A 216 -29.84 -21.04 8.95
CA VAL A 216 -29.92 -19.58 8.86
C VAL A 216 -31.21 -19.12 9.54
N GLU A 217 -31.14 -17.97 10.21
CA GLU A 217 -32.26 -17.35 10.88
C GLU A 217 -32.48 -15.94 10.33
N TRP A 218 -33.74 -15.52 10.19
CA TRP A 218 -34.00 -14.13 9.84
C TRP A 218 -33.64 -13.25 11.03
N THR A 219 -32.65 -12.38 10.84
CA THR A 219 -32.18 -11.46 11.87
C THR A 219 -32.42 -10.04 11.41
N GLU A 220 -32.91 -9.19 12.32
CA GLU A 220 -32.95 -7.74 12.13
C GLU A 220 -31.99 -7.10 13.12
N GLU A 221 -30.99 -6.37 12.61
CA GLU A 221 -30.03 -5.64 13.42
C GLU A 221 -30.14 -4.15 13.10
N ARG A 222 -30.21 -3.31 14.13
CA ARG A 222 -30.07 -1.85 13.95
C ARG A 222 -28.61 -1.56 13.64
N ASN A 223 -28.35 -0.99 12.47
CA ASN A 223 -27.02 -0.52 12.07
C ASN A 223 -27.10 0.95 11.62
N TYR A 224 -25.97 1.63 11.61
CA TYR A 224 -25.83 2.92 10.95
C TYR A 224 -25.50 2.68 9.47
N HIS A 225 -26.10 3.48 8.60
CA HIS A 225 -25.96 3.42 7.16
C HIS A 225 -25.44 4.75 6.64
N PHE A 226 -24.45 4.67 5.75
CA PHE A 226 -23.97 5.78 4.95
C PHE A 226 -24.79 5.87 3.67
N ARG A 227 -25.22 7.09 3.32
CA ARG A 227 -26.05 7.40 2.14
C ARG A 227 -25.27 7.29 0.82
N LEU A 228 -24.63 6.15 0.57
CA LEU A 228 -23.78 5.93 -0.61
C LEU A 228 -24.53 6.16 -1.93
N SER A 229 -25.81 5.77 -1.98
CA SER A 229 -26.67 5.94 -3.15
C SER A 229 -26.76 7.40 -3.62
N ALA A 230 -26.76 8.35 -2.67
CA ALA A 230 -26.86 9.77 -2.94
C ALA A 230 -25.60 10.37 -3.61
N PHE A 231 -24.46 9.68 -3.55
CA PHE A 231 -23.20 10.14 -4.14
C PHE A 231 -22.94 9.60 -5.56
N ALA A 232 -23.79 8.72 -6.08
CA ALA A 232 -23.60 8.15 -7.42
C ALA A 232 -23.45 9.22 -8.52
N PRO A 233 -24.24 10.31 -8.56
CA PRO A 233 -24.07 11.37 -9.56
C PRO A 233 -22.71 12.07 -9.49
N GLN A 234 -22.26 12.46 -8.29
CA GLN A 234 -20.96 13.13 -8.11
C GLN A 234 -19.80 12.20 -8.46
N LEU A 235 -19.90 10.90 -8.13
CA LEU A 235 -18.89 9.92 -8.50
C LEU A 235 -18.77 9.76 -10.02
N LEU A 236 -19.91 9.60 -10.73
CA LEU A 236 -19.91 9.46 -12.18
C LEU A 236 -19.36 10.71 -12.87
N GLU A 237 -19.70 11.90 -12.38
CA GLU A 237 -19.15 13.16 -12.91
C GLU A 237 -17.63 13.22 -12.71
N PHE A 238 -17.16 12.88 -11.51
CA PHE A 238 -15.73 12.80 -11.22
C PHE A 238 -15.00 11.82 -12.14
N TYR A 239 -15.56 10.63 -12.39
CA TYR A 239 -14.93 9.67 -13.29
C TYR A 239 -14.83 10.21 -14.72
N ARG A 240 -15.92 10.79 -15.27
CA ARG A 240 -15.92 11.38 -16.62
C ARG A 240 -14.85 12.45 -16.79
N ALA A 241 -14.67 13.30 -15.77
CA ALA A 241 -13.65 14.34 -15.77
C ALA A 241 -12.22 13.79 -15.63
N ASN A 242 -12.06 12.56 -15.11
CA ASN A 242 -10.76 11.96 -14.78
C ASN A 242 -10.63 10.54 -15.39
N PRO A 243 -10.54 10.41 -16.72
CA PRO A 243 -10.50 9.09 -17.38
C PRO A 243 -9.29 8.24 -16.94
N ASP A 244 -8.15 8.86 -16.68
CA ASP A 244 -6.93 8.11 -16.33
C ASP A 244 -6.82 7.83 -14.82
N TRP A 245 -7.86 8.17 -14.03
CA TRP A 245 -7.84 8.06 -12.58
C TRP A 245 -7.48 6.67 -12.07
N ILE A 246 -8.00 5.61 -12.70
CA ILE A 246 -7.73 4.21 -12.33
C ILE A 246 -6.88 3.55 -13.41
N VAL A 247 -5.73 3.03 -12.99
CA VAL A 247 -4.81 2.25 -13.84
C VAL A 247 -4.83 0.79 -13.37
N PRO A 248 -5.07 -0.19 -14.26
CA PRO A 248 -5.24 -0.04 -15.71
C PRO A 248 -6.67 0.34 -16.12
N ARG A 249 -6.81 0.92 -17.33
CA ARG A 249 -8.07 1.43 -17.89
C ARG A 249 -9.22 0.41 -17.94
N ALA A 250 -8.93 -0.89 -17.99
CA ALA A 250 -9.96 -1.93 -17.90
C ALA A 250 -10.75 -1.87 -16.57
N ARG A 251 -10.03 -1.66 -15.46
CA ARG A 251 -10.60 -1.56 -14.11
C ARG A 251 -11.44 -0.31 -13.91
N TYR A 252 -11.04 0.79 -14.54
CA TYR A 252 -11.86 2.00 -14.60
C TYR A 252 -13.26 1.72 -15.17
N LYS A 253 -13.34 0.96 -16.28
CA LYS A 253 -14.62 0.62 -16.93
C LYS A 253 -15.50 -0.25 -16.03
N GLU A 254 -14.90 -1.22 -15.32
CA GLU A 254 -15.60 -2.07 -14.35
C GLU A 254 -16.24 -1.24 -13.22
N VAL A 255 -15.50 -0.25 -12.68
CA VAL A 255 -16.00 0.63 -11.61
C VAL A 255 -17.16 1.50 -12.09
N ILE A 256 -17.05 2.09 -13.28
CA ILE A 256 -18.14 2.91 -13.85
C ILE A 256 -19.40 2.07 -14.02
N ALA A 257 -19.28 0.90 -14.67
CA ALA A 257 -20.43 0.03 -14.90
C ALA A 257 -21.12 -0.37 -13.58
N ALA A 258 -20.33 -0.60 -12.52
CA ALA A 258 -20.86 -0.92 -11.19
C ALA A 258 -21.58 0.27 -10.51
N VAL A 259 -21.17 1.51 -10.77
CA VAL A 259 -21.87 2.70 -10.24
C VAL A 259 -23.11 3.03 -11.09
N GLU A 260 -23.03 2.86 -12.41
CA GLU A 260 -24.15 3.04 -13.34
C GLU A 260 -25.28 2.03 -13.11
N SER A 261 -24.98 0.81 -12.65
CA SER A 261 -26.00 -0.16 -12.26
C SER A 261 -26.80 0.21 -11.01
N GLY A 262 -26.40 1.28 -10.31
CA GLY A 262 -27.01 1.74 -9.07
C GLY A 262 -26.20 1.34 -7.83
N LEU A 263 -26.19 2.23 -6.84
CA LEU A 263 -25.54 2.02 -5.55
C LEU A 263 -26.60 1.93 -4.44
N GLU A 264 -26.44 0.95 -3.56
CA GLU A 264 -27.20 0.84 -2.32
C GLU A 264 -26.47 1.53 -1.17
N ASP A 265 -27.22 1.97 -0.16
CA ASP A 265 -26.66 2.55 1.05
C ASP A 265 -25.84 1.54 1.86
N LEU A 266 -24.69 1.98 2.34
CA LEU A 266 -23.68 1.11 2.93
C LEU A 266 -23.86 1.04 4.44
N SER A 267 -24.03 -0.16 5.00
CA SER A 267 -24.01 -0.36 6.45
C SER A 267 -22.60 -0.16 7.02
N ILE A 268 -22.42 0.90 7.82
CA ILE A 268 -21.15 1.36 8.38
C ILE A 268 -21.02 1.15 9.90
N SER A 269 -21.90 0.37 10.53
CA SER A 269 -21.70 -0.14 11.89
C SER A 269 -22.14 -1.60 12.03
N ARG A 270 -21.72 -2.25 13.11
CA ARG A 270 -22.15 -3.60 13.50
C ARG A 270 -22.47 -3.64 14.99
N PRO A 271 -23.37 -4.51 15.46
CA PRO A 271 -23.62 -4.67 16.89
C PRO A 271 -22.37 -5.10 17.64
N ARG A 272 -22.07 -4.41 18.74
CA ARG A 272 -20.90 -4.66 19.59
C ARG A 272 -20.94 -6.03 20.27
N SER A 273 -22.14 -6.58 20.48
CA SER A 273 -22.35 -7.95 20.98
C SER A 273 -21.69 -9.02 20.10
N ARG A 274 -21.60 -8.76 18.79
CA ARG A 274 -20.93 -9.64 17.83
C ARG A 274 -19.48 -9.21 17.61
N LEU A 275 -19.27 -7.91 17.38
CA LEU A 275 -17.95 -7.36 17.06
C LEU A 275 -17.51 -6.38 18.15
N HIS A 276 -16.73 -6.86 19.11
CA HIS A 276 -16.18 -6.02 20.17
C HIS A 276 -14.78 -5.49 19.85
N TRP A 277 -14.06 -6.15 18.93
CA TRP A 277 -12.73 -5.71 18.49
C TRP A 277 -12.81 -4.74 17.31
N GLY A 278 -13.02 -3.46 17.64
CA GLY A 278 -13.07 -2.34 16.69
C GLY A 278 -13.35 -1.01 17.38
N ILE A 279 -13.38 0.08 16.60
CA ILE A 279 -13.63 1.43 17.12
C ILE A 279 -15.14 1.56 17.45
N PRO A 280 -15.53 1.93 18.68
CA PRO A 280 -16.93 2.14 19.02
C PRO A 280 -17.53 3.30 18.23
N VAL A 281 -18.84 3.25 17.96
CA VAL A 281 -19.55 4.43 17.47
C VAL A 281 -19.61 5.47 18.60
N PRO A 282 -19.10 6.70 18.40
CA PRO A 282 -18.97 7.70 19.46
C PRO A 282 -20.29 8.04 20.17
N THR A 283 -21.40 8.05 19.41
CA THR A 283 -22.74 8.37 19.92
C THR A 283 -23.56 7.16 20.35
N ASP A 284 -23.03 5.94 20.18
CA ASP A 284 -23.78 4.71 20.41
C ASP A 284 -22.84 3.54 20.80
N PRO A 285 -22.61 3.30 22.10
CA PRO A 285 -21.67 2.27 22.56
C PRO A 285 -22.14 0.84 22.27
N THR A 286 -23.38 0.65 21.81
CA THR A 286 -23.89 -0.67 21.40
C THR A 286 -23.42 -1.07 20.01
N GLN A 287 -22.76 -0.16 19.30
CA GLN A 287 -22.32 -0.31 17.92
C GLN A 287 -20.81 -0.13 17.79
N THR A 288 -20.23 -0.88 16.86
CA THR A 288 -18.83 -0.80 16.45
C THR A 288 -18.78 -0.33 15.00
N ILE A 289 -17.91 0.64 14.71
CA ILE A 289 -17.71 1.19 13.37
C ILE A 289 -17.25 0.08 12.42
N TYR A 290 -17.80 0.10 11.21
CA TYR A 290 -17.45 -0.84 10.15
C TYR A 290 -15.98 -0.71 9.76
N VAL A 291 -15.30 -1.86 9.69
CA VAL A 291 -13.86 -1.95 9.43
C VAL A 291 -13.40 -1.19 8.17
N TRP A 292 -14.19 -1.12 7.10
CA TRP A 292 -13.76 -0.36 5.91
C TRP A 292 -13.92 1.14 6.05
N LEU A 293 -14.84 1.63 6.89
CA LEU A 293 -14.89 3.05 7.22
C LEU A 293 -13.67 3.43 8.05
N ASP A 294 -13.36 2.63 9.08
CA ASP A 294 -12.13 2.73 9.88
C ASP A 294 -10.88 2.68 8.99
N ALA A 295 -10.68 1.57 8.28
CA ALA A 295 -9.50 1.30 7.48
C ALA A 295 -9.22 2.37 6.43
N LEU A 296 -10.22 2.86 5.68
CA LEU A 296 -9.98 3.86 4.63
C LEU A 296 -9.50 5.21 5.20
N MET A 297 -9.81 5.53 6.45
CA MET A 297 -9.38 6.78 7.08
C MET A 297 -7.90 6.81 7.43
N ASN A 298 -7.22 5.64 7.39
CA ASN A 298 -5.77 5.56 7.63
C ASN A 298 -4.99 6.54 6.73
N TYR A 299 -5.46 6.71 5.48
CA TYR A 299 -4.81 7.57 4.51
C TYR A 299 -4.80 9.05 4.90
N LEU A 300 -5.81 9.48 5.67
CA LEU A 300 -5.92 10.83 6.24
C LEU A 300 -5.20 10.95 7.57
N THR A 301 -5.25 9.93 8.44
CA THR A 301 -4.58 9.97 9.75
C THR A 301 -3.09 10.29 9.61
N ASN A 302 -2.42 9.68 8.63
CA ASN A 302 -1.00 9.95 8.38
C ASN A 302 -0.73 11.39 7.94
N THR A 303 -1.71 12.08 7.36
CA THR A 303 -1.59 13.50 6.96
C THR A 303 -1.92 14.47 8.10
N THR A 304 -1.90 14.00 9.36
CA THR A 304 -2.26 14.76 10.57
C THR A 304 -3.72 15.23 10.63
N TYR A 305 -4.63 14.58 9.90
CA TYR A 305 -6.06 14.84 10.01
C TYR A 305 -6.61 14.38 11.38
N PRO A 306 -7.44 15.17 12.11
CA PRO A 306 -7.99 16.50 11.85
C PRO A 306 -7.21 17.69 12.43
N LEU A 307 -6.00 17.47 12.93
CA LEU A 307 -5.13 18.53 13.48
C LEU A 307 -4.67 19.55 12.42
N TRP A 308 -4.87 19.24 11.14
CA TRP A 308 -4.61 20.08 9.97
C TRP A 308 -5.45 21.37 9.83
N LEU A 309 -6.09 21.90 10.88
CA LEU A 309 -6.91 23.12 10.78
C LEU A 309 -6.16 24.31 11.41
N PRO A 310 -5.76 25.34 10.62
CA PRO A 310 -6.00 25.52 9.18
C PRO A 310 -5.06 24.66 8.30
N PRO A 311 -5.45 24.33 7.05
CA PRO A 311 -4.66 23.47 6.15
C PRO A 311 -3.28 24.07 5.94
N SER A 312 -2.26 23.35 6.42
CA SER A 312 -0.87 23.77 6.23
C SER A 312 -0.48 23.59 4.75
N PRO A 313 0.27 24.54 4.15
CA PRO A 313 0.94 24.32 2.86
C PRO A 313 1.94 23.15 2.88
N THR A 314 2.22 22.59 4.06
CA THR A 314 3.00 21.34 4.25
C THR A 314 2.14 20.07 4.26
N SER A 315 0.83 20.17 3.97
CA SER A 315 -0.02 18.97 3.85
C SER A 315 0.27 18.26 2.54
N PHE A 316 0.66 16.99 2.64
CA PHE A 316 0.89 16.12 1.50
C PHE A 316 -0.40 15.42 1.01
N TRP A 317 -1.57 15.80 1.55
CA TRP A 317 -2.89 15.39 1.06
C TRP A 317 -3.34 16.23 -0.15
N PRO A 318 -4.01 15.65 -1.17
CA PRO A 318 -4.39 14.24 -1.31
C PRO A 318 -3.26 13.33 -1.76
N ALA A 319 -3.47 12.02 -1.63
CA ALA A 319 -2.56 11.03 -2.21
C ALA A 319 -2.44 11.21 -3.72
N ASP A 320 -1.21 11.26 -4.22
CA ASP A 320 -0.92 11.25 -5.65
C ASP A 320 -1.24 9.86 -6.24
N VAL A 321 -0.93 8.78 -5.51
CA VAL A 321 -1.25 7.41 -5.93
C VAL A 321 -1.62 6.52 -4.73
N HIS A 322 -2.78 5.87 -4.80
CA HIS A 322 -3.06 4.68 -4.00
C HIS A 322 -2.67 3.42 -4.79
N VAL A 323 -1.70 2.65 -4.29
CA VAL A 323 -1.33 1.35 -4.87
C VAL A 323 -2.11 0.27 -4.13
N ILE A 324 -2.95 -0.50 -4.83
CA ILE A 324 -3.85 -1.49 -4.23
C ILE A 324 -3.92 -2.78 -5.05
N GLY A 325 -4.42 -3.86 -4.45
CA GLY A 325 -4.82 -5.06 -5.17
C GLY A 325 -6.21 -4.92 -5.82
N LYS A 326 -6.44 -5.64 -6.92
CA LYS A 326 -7.74 -5.65 -7.64
C LYS A 326 -8.93 -6.09 -6.78
N ASP A 327 -8.69 -6.87 -5.73
CA ASP A 327 -9.70 -7.38 -4.81
C ASP A 327 -10.33 -6.29 -3.94
N ILE A 328 -9.64 -5.18 -3.73
CA ILE A 328 -10.11 -4.08 -2.88
C ILE A 328 -10.44 -2.81 -3.67
N LEU A 329 -10.50 -2.90 -5.00
CA LEU A 329 -10.77 -1.77 -5.89
C LEU A 329 -12.11 -1.10 -5.57
N ARG A 330 -13.18 -1.86 -5.33
CA ARG A 330 -14.50 -1.32 -5.01
C ARG A 330 -14.46 -0.36 -3.81
N PHE A 331 -13.73 -0.73 -2.77
CA PHE A 331 -13.62 0.10 -1.56
C PHE A 331 -12.90 1.42 -1.84
N HIS A 332 -11.84 1.40 -2.65
CA HIS A 332 -11.01 2.58 -2.94
C HIS A 332 -11.57 3.46 -4.06
N ALA A 333 -12.32 2.87 -4.99
CA ALA A 333 -12.82 3.56 -6.16
C ALA A 333 -14.29 3.98 -6.04
N ILE A 334 -15.06 3.46 -5.07
CA ILE A 334 -16.47 3.83 -4.85
C ILE A 334 -16.68 4.36 -3.44
N TYR A 335 -16.36 3.57 -2.39
CA TYR A 335 -16.69 3.97 -1.02
C TYR A 335 -15.80 5.10 -0.55
N TRP A 336 -14.50 4.99 -0.80
CA TRP A 336 -13.53 5.99 -0.41
C TRP A 336 -13.84 7.39 -0.97
N PRO A 337 -13.97 7.58 -2.30
CA PRO A 337 -14.32 8.88 -2.83
C PRO A 337 -15.69 9.38 -2.34
N ALA A 338 -16.67 8.50 -2.11
CA ALA A 338 -17.95 8.91 -1.54
C ALA A 338 -17.81 9.45 -0.11
N PHE A 339 -17.00 8.80 0.74
CA PHE A 339 -16.71 9.31 2.08
C PHE A 339 -15.99 10.66 2.02
N LEU A 340 -15.00 10.81 1.13
CA LEU A 340 -14.29 12.08 0.95
C LEU A 340 -15.22 13.20 0.46
N LEU A 341 -16.11 12.91 -0.49
CA LEU A 341 -17.14 13.86 -0.96
C LEU A 341 -18.08 14.27 0.16
N ALA A 342 -18.54 13.32 0.98
CA ALA A 342 -19.38 13.59 2.15
C ALA A 342 -18.67 14.45 3.22
N LEU A 343 -17.35 14.34 3.31
CA LEU A 343 -16.50 15.14 4.19
C LEU A 343 -16.04 16.47 3.55
N ASN A 344 -16.37 16.70 2.27
CA ASN A 344 -15.89 17.82 1.46
C ASN A 344 -14.35 17.90 1.40
N LEU A 345 -13.69 16.76 1.17
CA LEU A 345 -12.22 16.64 1.09
C LEU A 345 -11.75 16.37 -0.34
N PRO A 346 -10.53 16.82 -0.71
CA PRO A 346 -9.93 16.50 -2.00
C PRO A 346 -9.80 14.98 -2.22
N LEU A 347 -10.11 14.53 -3.43
CA LEU A 347 -9.97 13.14 -3.86
C LEU A 347 -8.51 12.82 -4.22
N PRO A 348 -8.07 11.55 -4.07
CA PRO A 348 -6.75 11.13 -4.53
C PRO A 348 -6.60 11.29 -6.05
N HIS A 349 -5.39 11.57 -6.54
CA HIS A 349 -5.17 11.87 -7.96
C HIS A 349 -5.21 10.63 -8.85
N ARG A 350 -4.74 9.47 -8.37
CA ARG A 350 -4.72 8.22 -9.14
C ARG A 350 -4.85 7.00 -8.22
N ILE A 351 -5.35 5.91 -8.78
CA ILE A 351 -5.34 4.57 -8.19
C ILE A 351 -4.59 3.64 -9.15
N LEU A 352 -3.49 3.05 -8.67
CA LEU A 352 -2.84 1.93 -9.34
C LEU A 352 -3.36 0.64 -8.71
N THR A 353 -4.18 -0.10 -9.44
CA THR A 353 -4.62 -1.43 -9.02
C THR A 353 -3.83 -2.50 -9.76
N HIS A 354 -3.18 -3.40 -9.03
CA HIS A 354 -2.42 -4.50 -9.59
C HIS A 354 -3.16 -5.84 -9.51
N ALA A 355 -2.72 -6.78 -10.33
CA ALA A 355 -3.23 -8.13 -10.37
C ALA A 355 -2.67 -8.98 -9.21
N HIS A 356 -3.17 -10.20 -9.04
CA HIS A 356 -2.69 -11.12 -8.01
C HIS A 356 -1.46 -11.88 -8.48
N TRP A 357 -0.65 -12.29 -7.51
CA TRP A 357 0.29 -13.38 -7.71
C TRP A 357 -0.42 -14.72 -7.51
N THR A 358 -0.23 -15.64 -8.44
CA THR A 358 -0.68 -17.02 -8.36
C THR A 358 0.52 -17.95 -8.13
N MET A 359 0.24 -19.20 -7.77
CA MET A 359 1.23 -20.28 -7.79
C MET A 359 0.58 -21.49 -8.47
N ASN A 360 1.20 -22.00 -9.54
CA ASN A 360 0.61 -23.02 -10.41
C ASN A 360 -0.76 -22.58 -10.97
N HIS A 361 -0.88 -21.31 -11.36
CA HIS A 361 -2.10 -20.67 -11.87
C HIS A 361 -3.29 -20.67 -10.91
N ARG A 362 -3.05 -20.92 -9.62
CA ARG A 362 -4.07 -20.81 -8.56
C ARG A 362 -3.75 -19.64 -7.66
N LYS A 363 -4.78 -18.88 -7.27
CA LYS A 363 -4.63 -17.79 -6.30
C LYS A 363 -3.94 -18.32 -5.04
N MET A 364 -2.92 -17.60 -4.58
CA MET A 364 -2.28 -17.94 -3.32
C MET A 364 -3.23 -17.65 -2.16
N SER A 365 -3.36 -18.61 -1.26
CA SER A 365 -4.06 -18.42 0.00
C SER A 365 -3.47 -19.29 1.09
N LYS A 366 -3.60 -18.85 2.35
CA LYS A 366 -3.13 -19.61 3.51
C LYS A 366 -3.93 -20.90 3.70
N SER A 367 -5.25 -20.88 3.44
CA SER A 367 -6.12 -22.06 3.56
C SER A 367 -5.77 -23.16 2.55
N THR A 368 -5.25 -22.80 1.37
CA THR A 368 -4.79 -23.75 0.35
C THR A 368 -3.32 -24.15 0.50
N GLY A 369 -2.58 -23.57 1.46
CA GLY A 369 -1.19 -23.93 1.75
C GLY A 369 -0.16 -23.59 0.66
N ASN A 370 -0.57 -22.89 -0.40
CA ASN A 370 0.29 -22.51 -1.55
C ASN A 370 0.87 -21.10 -1.43
N ALA A 371 0.70 -20.42 -0.29
CA ALA A 371 1.24 -19.08 -0.08
C ALA A 371 2.77 -19.10 0.02
N VAL A 372 3.44 -18.29 -0.81
CA VAL A 372 4.90 -18.14 -0.77
C VAL A 372 5.30 -17.24 0.39
N ASN A 373 6.15 -17.76 1.28
CA ASN A 373 6.73 -17.01 2.38
C ASN A 373 7.77 -16.00 1.83
N PRO A 374 7.56 -14.68 2.02
CA PRO A 374 8.42 -13.66 1.43
C PRO A 374 9.78 -13.58 2.12
N PHE A 375 9.89 -13.90 3.41
CA PHE A 375 11.17 -13.91 4.12
C PHE A 375 12.11 -14.98 3.56
N PHE A 376 11.59 -16.18 3.31
CA PHE A 376 12.37 -17.24 2.68
C PHE A 376 12.81 -16.86 1.26
N ALA A 377 11.93 -16.20 0.49
CA ALA A 377 12.27 -15.74 -0.85
C ALA A 377 13.38 -14.68 -0.82
N LEU A 378 13.28 -13.70 0.07
CA LEU A 378 14.29 -12.64 0.25
C LEU A 378 15.63 -13.20 0.72
N ASP A 379 15.64 -14.07 1.73
CA ASP A 379 16.85 -14.73 2.24
C ASP A 379 17.53 -15.59 1.17
N ARG A 380 16.73 -16.35 0.41
CA ARG A 380 17.24 -17.28 -0.60
C ARG A 380 17.80 -16.59 -1.85
N PHE A 381 17.10 -15.59 -2.37
CA PHE A 381 17.42 -15.00 -3.67
C PHE A 381 18.08 -13.61 -3.57
N GLY A 382 18.02 -12.97 -2.41
CA GLY A 382 18.48 -11.61 -2.21
C GLY A 382 17.39 -10.57 -2.50
N VAL A 383 17.49 -9.46 -1.78
CA VAL A 383 16.47 -8.38 -1.77
C VAL A 383 16.26 -7.79 -3.16
N ASP A 384 17.32 -7.33 -3.81
CA ASP A 384 17.21 -6.66 -5.13
C ASP A 384 16.80 -7.62 -6.24
N ALA A 385 17.24 -8.88 -6.19
CA ALA A 385 16.81 -9.89 -7.16
C ALA A 385 15.31 -10.16 -7.06
N MET A 386 14.78 -10.27 -5.83
CA MET A 386 13.35 -10.44 -5.60
C MET A 386 12.55 -9.20 -6.02
N ARG A 387 13.03 -7.99 -5.67
CA ARG A 387 12.38 -6.75 -6.08
C ARG A 387 12.34 -6.59 -7.60
N PHE A 388 13.45 -6.90 -8.27
CA PHE A 388 13.55 -6.91 -9.73
C PHE A 388 12.57 -7.91 -10.35
N TYR A 389 12.57 -9.17 -9.86
CA TYR A 389 11.65 -10.20 -10.34
C TYR A 389 10.18 -9.78 -10.17
N LEU A 390 9.81 -9.31 -8.97
CA LEU A 390 8.44 -8.90 -8.67
C LEU A 390 8.01 -7.71 -9.53
N LEU A 391 8.89 -6.75 -9.80
CA LEU A 391 8.55 -5.62 -10.67
C LEU A 391 8.48 -6.01 -12.15
N HIS A 392 9.36 -6.91 -12.60
CA HIS A 392 9.47 -7.29 -14.01
C HIS A 392 8.36 -8.28 -14.44
N GLU A 393 8.09 -9.29 -13.62
CA GLU A 393 7.09 -10.34 -13.87
C GLU A 393 5.74 -10.04 -13.23
N GLY A 394 5.70 -9.15 -12.24
CA GLY A 394 4.45 -8.73 -11.61
C GLY A 394 3.54 -8.05 -12.62
N GLY A 395 2.32 -8.58 -12.72
CA GLY A 395 1.30 -8.01 -13.58
C GLY A 395 0.54 -6.88 -12.90
N ILE A 396 0.25 -5.84 -13.69
CA ILE A 396 -0.69 -4.78 -13.31
C ILE A 396 -2.09 -5.14 -13.82
N ALA A 397 -2.21 -5.51 -15.10
CA ALA A 397 -3.48 -5.92 -15.71
C ALA A 397 -3.80 -7.40 -15.44
N ASP A 398 -2.84 -8.27 -15.71
CA ASP A 398 -3.02 -9.74 -15.71
C ASP A 398 -2.33 -10.38 -14.51
N ASP A 399 -2.86 -11.50 -14.01
CA ASP A 399 -2.26 -12.21 -12.88
C ASP A 399 -0.89 -12.78 -13.26
N GLY A 400 0.09 -12.65 -12.36
CA GLY A 400 1.45 -13.18 -12.53
C GLY A 400 1.63 -14.48 -11.75
N ASP A 401 2.27 -15.49 -12.33
CA ASP A 401 2.54 -16.74 -11.62
C ASP A 401 3.94 -16.73 -10.99
N TYR A 402 3.99 -17.06 -9.70
CA TYR A 402 5.24 -17.20 -8.98
C TYR A 402 5.89 -18.54 -9.32
N ASP A 403 7.08 -18.48 -9.92
CA ASP A 403 7.91 -19.64 -10.22
C ASP A 403 9.35 -19.40 -9.80
N VAL A 404 9.86 -20.28 -8.94
CA VAL A 404 11.26 -20.28 -8.50
C VAL A 404 12.23 -20.36 -9.68
N ARG A 405 11.91 -21.09 -10.75
CA ARG A 405 12.76 -21.17 -11.94
C ARG A 405 12.81 -19.81 -12.64
N ALA A 406 11.66 -19.14 -12.77
CA ALA A 406 11.59 -17.80 -13.33
C ALA A 406 12.38 -16.78 -12.51
N VAL A 407 12.37 -16.85 -11.17
CA VAL A 407 13.22 -15.98 -10.32
C VAL A 407 14.69 -16.14 -10.67
N VAL A 408 15.17 -17.39 -10.76
CA VAL A 408 16.57 -17.70 -11.09
C VAL A 408 16.91 -17.25 -12.51
N GLU A 409 16.03 -17.49 -13.48
CA GLU A 409 16.23 -17.07 -14.87
C GLU A 409 16.33 -15.54 -14.99
N ARG A 410 15.42 -14.80 -14.35
CA ARG A 410 15.43 -13.33 -14.37
C ARG A 410 16.64 -12.75 -13.67
N TYR A 411 17.06 -13.34 -12.55
CA TYR A 411 18.31 -12.97 -11.90
C TYR A 411 19.51 -13.19 -12.83
N LYS A 412 19.64 -14.37 -13.45
CA LYS A 412 20.75 -14.68 -14.34
C LYS A 412 20.78 -13.72 -15.53
N LYS A 413 19.69 -13.65 -16.29
CA LYS A 413 19.64 -12.85 -17.52
C LYS A 413 19.74 -11.35 -17.24
N GLY A 414 18.94 -10.84 -16.31
CA GLY A 414 18.85 -9.40 -16.05
C GLY A 414 19.97 -8.89 -15.16
N CYS A 415 20.08 -9.46 -13.95
CA CYS A 415 20.98 -8.94 -12.93
C CYS A 415 22.43 -9.36 -13.15
N ALA A 416 22.70 -10.66 -13.36
CA ALA A 416 24.06 -11.17 -13.45
C ALA A 416 24.68 -10.93 -14.84
N ASP A 417 24.06 -11.46 -15.89
CA ASP A 417 24.59 -11.46 -17.26
C ASP A 417 24.39 -10.11 -17.96
N GLY A 418 23.34 -9.36 -17.62
CA GLY A 418 23.11 -7.99 -18.07
C GLY A 418 23.91 -6.99 -17.25
N LEU A 419 23.29 -6.45 -16.20
CA LEU A 419 23.86 -5.35 -15.39
C LEU A 419 25.21 -5.72 -14.75
N GLY A 420 25.33 -6.93 -14.19
CA GLY A 420 26.54 -7.39 -13.49
C GLY A 420 27.74 -7.54 -14.41
N ASN A 421 27.55 -8.15 -15.58
CA ASN A 421 28.58 -8.28 -16.62
C ASN A 421 29.00 -6.91 -17.15
N LEU A 422 28.04 -6.04 -17.48
CA LEU A 422 28.31 -4.67 -17.92
C LEU A 422 29.14 -3.92 -16.88
N ALA A 423 28.73 -3.95 -15.61
CA ALA A 423 29.45 -3.37 -14.49
C ALA A 423 30.84 -4.00 -14.27
N GLY A 424 30.99 -5.30 -14.56
CA GLY A 424 32.27 -6.00 -14.53
C GLY A 424 33.23 -5.51 -15.62
N ARG A 425 32.73 -5.34 -16.85
CA ARG A 425 33.50 -4.87 -18.02
C ARG A 425 33.99 -3.44 -17.83
N ILE A 426 33.14 -2.51 -17.39
CA ILE A 426 33.52 -1.10 -17.19
C ILE A 426 34.50 -0.89 -16.03
N ARG A 427 34.56 -1.84 -15.08
CA ARG A 427 35.54 -1.83 -13.97
C ARG A 427 36.80 -2.65 -14.27
N GLY A 428 36.86 -3.31 -15.43
CA GLY A 428 38.00 -4.12 -15.83
C GLY A 428 39.24 -3.26 -16.05
N ARG A 429 40.43 -3.80 -15.76
CA ARG A 429 41.71 -3.08 -15.91
C ARG A 429 41.97 -2.56 -17.33
N GLY A 430 41.35 -3.18 -18.34
CA GLY A 430 41.45 -2.77 -19.75
C GLY A 430 40.54 -1.60 -20.13
N PHE A 431 39.61 -1.18 -19.26
CA PHE A 431 38.69 -0.09 -19.53
C PHE A 431 39.09 1.16 -18.74
N ASN A 432 39.37 2.26 -19.45
CA ASN A 432 39.69 3.54 -18.82
C ASN A 432 38.44 4.44 -18.81
N LEU A 433 37.78 4.51 -17.65
CA LEU A 433 36.54 5.27 -17.47
C LEU A 433 36.72 6.77 -17.72
N GLU A 434 37.80 7.37 -17.22
CA GLU A 434 38.06 8.80 -17.40
C GLU A 434 38.21 9.15 -18.88
N ARG A 435 38.97 8.35 -19.62
CA ARG A 435 39.13 8.49 -21.06
C ARG A 435 37.80 8.30 -21.80
N ALA A 436 36.99 7.32 -21.40
CA ALA A 436 35.68 7.08 -21.99
C ALA A 436 34.73 8.27 -21.80
N VAL A 437 34.67 8.85 -20.59
CA VAL A 437 33.87 10.04 -20.29
C VAL A 437 34.34 11.24 -21.10
N LYS A 438 35.66 11.53 -21.15
CA LYS A 438 36.22 12.61 -21.98
C LYS A 438 35.89 12.44 -23.46
N ARG A 439 36.06 11.22 -24.00
CA ARG A 439 35.71 10.92 -25.39
C ARG A 439 34.20 11.08 -25.66
N SER A 440 33.35 10.77 -24.68
CA SER A 440 31.90 10.93 -24.79
C SER A 440 31.46 12.39 -24.92
N SER A 441 32.16 13.34 -24.27
CA SER A 441 31.86 14.77 -24.40
C SER A 441 32.29 15.37 -25.75
N GLU A 442 33.22 14.73 -26.44
CA GLU A 442 33.78 15.16 -27.73
C GLU A 442 33.19 14.36 -28.90
N LEU A 443 32.19 13.51 -28.63
CA LEU A 443 31.74 12.47 -29.53
C LEU A 443 30.91 13.06 -30.68
N ASN A 444 31.43 12.94 -31.91
CA ASN A 444 30.70 13.36 -33.11
C ASN A 444 29.92 12.18 -33.70
N MET A 445 28.59 12.25 -33.60
CA MET A 445 27.67 11.20 -34.04
C MET A 445 27.84 10.80 -35.51
N SER A 446 28.14 11.75 -36.40
CA SER A 446 28.29 11.46 -37.84
C SER A 446 29.53 10.64 -38.17
N GLN A 447 30.45 10.49 -37.22
CA GLN A 447 31.69 9.73 -37.38
C GLN A 447 31.62 8.33 -36.78
N LEU A 448 30.52 7.98 -36.10
CA LEU A 448 30.32 6.65 -35.54
C LEU A 448 29.87 5.65 -36.61
N PRO A 449 30.22 4.35 -36.48
CA PRO A 449 29.57 3.29 -37.24
C PRO A 449 28.04 3.31 -37.06
N PRO A 450 27.24 2.90 -38.05
CA PRO A 450 25.78 2.90 -37.95
C PRO A 450 25.22 2.15 -36.73
N ALA A 451 25.85 1.04 -36.33
CA ALA A 451 25.45 0.27 -35.14
C ALA A 451 25.62 1.07 -33.84
N ASP A 452 26.74 1.77 -33.70
CA ASP A 452 27.02 2.61 -32.52
C ASP A 452 26.10 3.83 -32.48
N GLN A 453 25.75 4.40 -33.65
CA GLN A 453 24.75 5.47 -33.75
C GLN A 453 23.37 5.00 -33.27
N ALA A 454 22.95 3.81 -33.72
CA ALA A 454 21.68 3.22 -33.33
C ALA A 454 21.61 2.96 -31.80
N HIS A 455 22.67 2.38 -31.23
CA HIS A 455 22.73 2.14 -29.78
C HIS A 455 22.78 3.46 -28.98
N TYR A 456 23.52 4.47 -29.44
CA TYR A 456 23.51 5.79 -28.81
C TYR A 456 22.12 6.44 -28.82
N ASN A 457 21.39 6.34 -29.94
CA ASN A 457 20.02 6.84 -30.03
C ASN A 457 19.09 6.10 -29.07
N LEU A 458 19.19 4.76 -29.00
CA LEU A 458 18.45 3.95 -28.03
C LEU A 458 18.68 4.43 -26.59
N LEU A 459 19.94 4.67 -26.20
CA LEU A 459 20.29 5.18 -24.87
C LEU A 459 19.74 6.59 -24.60
N ARG A 460 19.64 7.45 -25.61
CA ARG A 460 19.06 8.80 -25.48
C ARG A 460 17.53 8.79 -25.42
N GLU A 461 16.89 7.87 -26.11
CA GLU A 461 15.44 7.73 -26.16
C GLU A 461 14.88 6.99 -24.93
N THR A 462 15.68 6.15 -24.28
CA THR A 462 15.25 5.36 -23.13
C THR A 462 14.75 6.22 -21.94
N PRO A 463 15.46 7.27 -21.46
CA PRO A 463 15.00 8.07 -20.32
C PRO A 463 13.61 8.69 -20.48
N PRO A 464 13.26 9.39 -21.58
CA PRO A 464 11.90 9.92 -21.74
C PRO A 464 10.83 8.82 -21.87
N LEU A 465 11.14 7.67 -22.47
CA LEU A 465 10.22 6.52 -22.52
C LEU A 465 9.93 5.96 -21.13
N VAL A 466 10.98 5.75 -20.34
CA VAL A 466 10.89 5.31 -18.93
C VAL A 466 10.08 6.32 -18.13
N ALA A 467 10.37 7.61 -18.26
CA ALA A 467 9.64 8.67 -17.56
C ALA A 467 8.15 8.70 -17.92
N GLY A 468 7.82 8.52 -19.20
CA GLY A 468 6.42 8.39 -19.66
C GLY A 468 5.72 7.21 -19.00
N LYS A 469 6.33 6.02 -19.03
CA LYS A 469 5.76 4.82 -18.41
C LYS A 469 5.62 4.93 -16.90
N MET A 470 6.56 5.56 -16.22
CA MET A 470 6.45 5.84 -14.78
C MET A 470 5.32 6.82 -14.47
N LYS A 471 5.16 7.87 -15.28
CA LYS A 471 4.05 8.84 -15.17
C LYS A 471 2.68 8.15 -15.39
N ASP A 472 2.63 7.17 -16.27
CA ASP A 472 1.42 6.39 -16.56
C ASP A 472 1.18 5.23 -15.58
N LEU A 473 2.02 5.11 -14.54
CA LEU A 473 1.95 4.06 -13.51
C LEU A 473 2.17 2.64 -14.06
N HIS A 474 3.09 2.52 -15.01
CA HIS A 474 3.57 1.26 -15.59
C HIS A 474 5.05 1.00 -15.28
N PRO A 475 5.46 0.89 -14.00
CA PRO A 475 6.85 0.73 -13.63
C PRO A 475 7.46 -0.61 -14.10
N ASN A 476 6.63 -1.64 -14.31
CA ASN A 476 7.04 -2.90 -14.90
C ASN A 476 7.48 -2.73 -16.37
N LEU A 477 6.76 -1.95 -17.16
CA LEU A 477 7.11 -1.65 -18.55
C LEU A 477 8.32 -0.70 -18.63
N ALA A 478 8.43 0.22 -17.67
CA ALA A 478 9.58 1.11 -17.55
C ALA A 478 10.87 0.31 -17.29
N LEU A 479 10.81 -0.66 -16.37
CA LEU A 479 11.92 -1.58 -16.10
C LEU A 479 12.30 -2.40 -17.35
N LYS A 480 11.32 -2.88 -18.11
CA LYS A 480 11.57 -3.64 -19.35
C LYS A 480 12.32 -2.82 -20.39
N ASP A 481 11.98 -1.53 -20.56
CA ASP A 481 12.72 -0.66 -21.49
C ASP A 481 14.16 -0.44 -21.04
N ILE A 482 14.40 -0.21 -19.75
CA ILE A 482 15.75 -0.08 -19.20
C ILE A 482 16.54 -1.35 -19.51
N MET A 483 15.95 -2.52 -19.28
CA MET A 483 16.64 -3.80 -19.50
C MET A 483 16.85 -4.11 -20.98
N ASN A 484 15.95 -3.69 -21.88
CA ASN A 484 16.17 -3.82 -23.31
C ASN A 484 17.44 -3.06 -23.75
N ALA A 485 17.65 -1.84 -23.25
CA ALA A 485 18.87 -1.09 -23.52
C ALA A 485 20.15 -1.71 -22.92
N VAL A 486 20.02 -2.60 -21.93
CA VAL A 486 21.15 -3.35 -21.34
C VAL A 486 21.44 -4.64 -22.12
N TYR A 487 20.44 -5.20 -22.79
CA TYR A 487 20.57 -6.46 -23.53
C TYR A 487 21.09 -6.26 -24.96
N GLU A 488 20.80 -5.11 -25.56
CA GLU A 488 21.42 -4.62 -26.80
C GLU A 488 22.87 -4.16 -26.54
#